data_AF-A0A1F7RCT9-F1
#
_entry.id   AF-A0A1F7RCT9-F1
#
_cell.length_a   1.000
_cell.length_b   1.000
_cell.length_c   1.000
_cell.angle_alpha   90.00
_cell.angle_beta   90.00
_cell.angle_gamma   90.00
#
_symmetry.space_group_name_H-M   'P 1'
#
loop_
_entity.id
_entity.type
_entity.pdbx_description
1 polymer ?
#
loop_
_entity_poly.entity_id
_entity_poly.type
_entity_poly.pdbx_seq_one_letter_code
_entity_poly.pdbx_strand_id
1 'polypeptide(L)' 'MKIADIRKLDTGDLVKESAKLRDEITELKLRLYSGELANVRVIRTKRRDLARMMTVMSEQLAKEKM' A
#
# COMPACT_ATOMS: atom_id res chain seq x y z
N MET A 1 0.34 0.51 8.15
CA MET A 1 1.70 1.08 8.27
C MET A 1 1.67 2.47 8.90
N LYS A 2 2.64 2.81 9.74
CA LYS A 2 2.86 4.20 10.18
C LYS A 2 3.68 4.94 9.12
N ILE A 3 3.39 6.22 8.92
CA ILE A 3 4.06 7.06 7.91
C ILE A 3 5.58 7.16 8.19
N ALA A 4 5.97 7.15 9.47
CA ALA A 4 7.37 7.20 9.87
C ALA A 4 8.19 6.00 9.37
N ASP A 5 7.58 4.84 9.21
CA ASP A 5 8.28 3.63 8.73
C ASP A 5 8.37 3.64 7.21
N ILE A 6 7.33 4.14 6.52
CA ILE A 6 7.29 4.27 5.05
C ILE A 6 8.36 5.25 4.56
N ARG A 7 8.60 6.34 5.28
CA ARG A 7 9.61 7.36 4.92
C ARG A 7 11.06 6.88 5.04
N LYS A 8 11.31 5.77 5.73
CA LYS A 8 12.65 5.18 5.86
C LYS A 8 13.00 4.24 4.71
N LEU A 9 12.02 3.89 3.87
CA LEU A 9 12.21 3.01 2.74
C LEU A 9 12.76 3.80 1.54
N ASP A 10 13.62 3.14 0.77
CA ASP A 10 14.13 3.67 -0.49
C ASP A 10 13.06 3.61 -1.58
N THR A 11 13.20 4.41 -2.64
CA THR A 11 12.25 4.46 -3.77
C THR A 11 12.06 3.11 -4.42
N GLY A 12 13.13 2.31 -4.56
CA GLY A 12 13.07 0.95 -5.08
C GLY A 12 12.26 -0.02 -4.20
N ASP A 13 12.36 0.12 -2.88
CA ASP A 13 11.63 -0.72 -1.93
C ASP A 13 10.16 -0.29 -1.81
N LEU A 14 9.88 1.01 -1.94
CA LEU A 14 8.51 1.53 -2.01
C LEU A 14 7.75 0.97 -3.21
N VAL A 15 8.39 0.85 -4.37
CA VAL A 15 7.77 0.24 -5.56
C VAL A 15 7.44 -1.22 -5.31
N LYS A 16 8.38 -2.01 -4.78
CA LYS A 16 8.17 -3.43 -4.47
C LYS A 16 7.04 -3.65 -3.48
N GLU A 17 7.03 -2.90 -2.39
CA GLU A 17 5.99 -3.01 -1.37
C GLU A 17 4.63 -2.52 -1.91
N SER A 18 4.60 -1.53 -2.81
CA SER A 18 3.36 -1.05 -3.42
C SER A 18 2.74 -2.11 -4.35
N ALA A 19 3.58 -2.87 -5.07
CA ALA A 19 3.13 -3.99 -5.90
C ALA A 19 2.55 -5.10 -5.05
N LYS A 20 3.27 -5.53 -3.99
CA LYS A 20 2.77 -6.54 -3.04
C LYS A 20 1.42 -6.14 -2.42
N LEU A 21 1.28 -4.90 -1.97
CA LEU A 21 0.01 -4.43 -1.39
C LEU A 21 -1.14 -4.43 -2.42
N ARG A 22 -0.88 -4.20 -3.70
CA ARG A 22 -1.91 -4.32 -4.76
C ARG A 22 -2.33 -5.77 -4.96
N ASP A 23 -1.38 -6.68 -4.98
CA ASP A 23 -1.65 -8.12 -5.14
C ASP A 23 -2.46 -8.65 -3.96
N GLU A 24 -2.05 -8.31 -2.72
CA GLU A 24 -2.79 -8.64 -1.51
C GLU A 24 -4.23 -8.08 -1.52
N ILE A 25 -4.43 -6.85 -1.98
CA ILE A 25 -5.78 -6.27 -2.09
C ILE A 25 -6.62 -7.06 -3.11
N THR A 26 -6.01 -7.53 -4.20
CA THR A 26 -6.68 -8.29 -5.24
C THR A 26 -7.09 -9.67 -4.71
N GLU A 27 -6.19 -10.35 -4.01
CA GLU A 27 -6.49 -11.61 -3.33
C GLU A 27 -7.59 -11.46 -2.28
N LEU A 28 -7.54 -10.42 -1.44
CA LEU A 28 -8.57 -10.15 -0.44
C LEU A 28 -9.93 -9.84 -1.08
N LYS A 29 -9.96 -9.22 -2.26
CA LYS A 29 -11.21 -9.02 -3.03
C LYS A 29 -11.76 -10.33 -3.58
N LEU A 30 -10.90 -11.23 -4.05
CA LEU A 30 -11.31 -12.57 -4.49
C LEU A 30 -11.91 -13.36 -3.32
N ARG A 31 -11.25 -13.35 -2.15
CA ARG A 31 -11.76 -13.97 -0.92
C ARG A 31 -13.05 -13.33 -0.40
N LEU A 32 -13.23 -12.02 -0.63
CA LEU A 32 -14.50 -11.35 -0.32
C LEU A 32 -15.62 -11.89 -1.22
N TYR A 33 -15.35 -12.13 -2.50
CA TYR A 33 -16.32 -12.68 -3.43
C TYR A 33 -16.65 -14.15 -3.14
N SER A 34 -15.68 -14.95 -2.69
CA SER A 34 -15.93 -16.32 -2.22
C SER A 34 -16.68 -16.40 -0.89
N GLY A 35 -16.85 -15.28 -0.18
CA GLY A 35 -17.52 -15.24 1.13
C GLY A 35 -16.68 -15.76 2.29
N GLU A 36 -15.41 -16.12 2.05
CA GLU A 36 -14.48 -16.65 3.06
C GLU A 36 -13.83 -15.54 3.91
N LEU A 37 -14.03 -14.28 3.53
CA LEU A 37 -13.41 -13.14 4.20
C LEU A 37 -14.18 -12.73 5.46
N ALA A 38 -13.76 -13.25 6.61
CA ALA A 38 -14.35 -12.90 7.91
C ALA A 38 -14.20 -11.40 8.28
N ASN A 39 -13.15 -10.72 7.82
CA ASN A 39 -12.87 -9.32 8.17
C ASN A 39 -12.69 -8.40 6.96
N VAL A 40 -13.79 -7.82 6.51
CA VAL A 40 -13.84 -6.87 5.39
C VAL A 40 -13.06 -5.57 5.66
N ARG A 41 -12.86 -5.20 6.93
CA ARG A 41 -12.14 -3.97 7.31
C ARG A 41 -10.66 -4.04 6.92
N VAL A 42 -10.08 -5.24 6.78
CA VAL A 42 -8.68 -5.43 6.38
C VAL A 42 -8.42 -4.83 4.99
N ILE A 43 -9.35 -4.99 4.04
CA ILE A 43 -9.26 -4.40 2.70
C ILE A 43 -9.12 -2.87 2.79
N ARG A 44 -9.93 -2.23 3.65
CA ARG A 44 -9.89 -0.77 3.83
C ARG A 44 -8.57 -0.32 4.43
N THR A 45 -8.04 -1.05 5.42
CA THR A 45 -6.75 -0.75 6.03
C THR A 45 -5.62 -0.85 5.00
N LYS A 46 -5.59 -1.93 4.22
CA LYS A 46 -4.60 -2.14 3.16
C LYS A 46 -4.67 -1.09 2.05
N ARG A 47 -5.87 -0.65 1.63
CA ARG A 47 -6.04 0.48 0.70
C ARG A 47 -5.49 1.80 1.25
N ARG A 48 -5.70 2.06 2.55
CA ARG A 48 -5.16 3.26 3.21
C ARG A 48 -3.64 3.21 3.30
N ASP A 49 -3.06 2.04 3.53
CA ASP A 49 -1.60 1.86 3.53
C ASP A 49 -0.99 2.05 2.14
N LEU A 50 -1.63 1.50 1.09
CA LEU A 50 -1.24 1.75 -0.30
C LEU A 50 -1.26 3.26 -0.63
N ALA A 51 -2.33 3.96 -0.25
CA ALA A 51 -2.44 5.40 -0.50
C ALA A 51 -1.30 6.19 0.18
N ARG A 52 -0.96 5.86 1.43
CA ARG A 52 0.16 6.50 2.15
C ARG A 52 1.50 6.26 1.46
N MET A 53 1.75 5.06 0.95
CA MET A 53 2.97 4.76 0.21
C MET A 53 3.09 5.56 -1.08
N MET A 54 1.99 5.64 -1.86
CA MET A 54 1.96 6.46 -3.08
C MET A 54 2.18 7.94 -2.77
N THR A 55 1.64 8.45 -1.65
CA THR A 55 1.89 9.83 -1.23
C THR A 55 3.37 10.09 -0.93
N VAL A 56 4.02 9.21 -0.15
CA VAL A 56 5.46 9.37 0.18
C VAL A 56 6.32 9.26 -1.08
N MET A 57 5.99 8.35 -2.01
CA MET A 57 6.69 8.24 -3.29
C MET A 57 6.57 9.53 -4.10
N SER A 58 5.38 10.13 -4.17
CA SER A 58 5.19 11.44 -4.82
C SER A 58 5.94 12.57 -4.12
N GLU A 59 6.02 12.57 -2.78
CA GLU A 59 6.83 13.53 -2.01
C GLU A 59 8.33 13.40 -2.35
N GLN A 60 8.85 12.18 -2.49
CA GLN A 60 10.25 11.93 -2.88
C GLN A 60 10.54 12.42 -4.31
N LEU A 61 9.68 12.08 -5.26
CA LEU A 61 9.79 12.55 -6.65
C LEU A 61 9.70 14.07 -6.79
N ALA A 62 8.88 14.72 -5.96
CA ALA A 62 8.79 16.18 -5.93
C ALA A 62 10.07 16.83 -5.39
N LYS A 63 10.75 16.19 -4.41
CA LYS A 63 12.04 16.66 -3.89
C LYS A 63 13.18 16.49 -4.90
N GLU A 64 13.16 15.45 -5.73
CA GLU A 64 14.17 15.26 -6.78
C GLU A 64 14.04 16.27 -7.93
N LYS A 65 12.87 16.89 -8.10
CA LYS A 65 12.60 17.88 -9.15
C LYS A 65 12.87 19.33 -8.74
N MET A 66 13.10 19.61 -7.45
CA MET A 66 13.55 20.91 -6.94
C MET A 66 15.06 20.98 -6.88
#